data_AF-A0A814KPT9-F1
#
_entry.id   AF-A0A814KPT9-F1
#
_cell.length_a   1.000
_cell.length_b   1.000
_cell.length_c   1.000
_cell.angle_alpha   90.00
_cell.angle_beta   90.00
_cell.angle_gamma   90.00
#
_symmetry.space_group_name_H-M   'P 1'
#
loop_
_entity.id
_entity.type
_entity.pdbx_description
1 polymer ?
#
loop_
_entity_poly.entity_id
_entity_poly.type
_entity_poly.pdbx_seq_one_letter_code
_entity_poly.pdbx_strand_id
1 'polypeptide(L)'
;MNLCCNMNNNNILNEFKYLGFHKSLINEFGNCLNEIGTYGKYLNNNLIIRSINLFDLTISTIAHINRLWDILTRPPDIPTLESSSIALPYPYNVPGGRFREIFYRDSYFIILELSTLPNKLNLIENMIDNFVNLINKYGFIPNRNRTYYLNRSQSPCFVFDTKVSTGEGAKTPGDIGYKHVFRINDDIILNRYYDPLRKPCPESYPKEENECKRAKEMFGITAETFYFHNRAACESEWDFSSRWFKDKKSKELNQCGEIVSIDLYCLVHFLEYFFVLIFTFIVPLY
;
A
#
# COMPACT_ATOMS: atom_id res chain seq x y z
N MET A 1 -0.83 -14.32 -22.40
CA MET A 1 -1.08 -15.67 -21.85
C MET A 1 0.06 -16.69 -22.04
N ASN A 2 1.32 -16.30 -22.31
CA ASN A 2 2.46 -17.26 -22.18
C ASN A 2 3.85 -16.61 -21.97
N LEU A 3 3.92 -15.29 -21.72
CA LEU A 3 5.19 -14.56 -21.62
C LEU A 3 5.81 -14.60 -20.20
N CYS A 4 5.01 -14.90 -19.17
CA CYS A 4 5.48 -14.86 -17.76
C CYS A 4 6.26 -16.11 -17.31
N CYS A 5 6.32 -17.18 -18.11
CA CYS A 5 6.79 -18.49 -17.62
C CYS A 5 8.31 -18.72 -17.71
N ASN A 6 9.09 -17.88 -18.40
CA ASN A 6 10.49 -18.20 -18.70
C ASN A 6 11.55 -17.18 -18.23
N MET A 7 11.21 -16.16 -17.46
CA MET A 7 12.20 -15.16 -17.04
C MET A 7 12.61 -15.34 -15.58
N ASN A 8 13.90 -15.66 -15.37
CA ASN A 8 14.53 -15.70 -14.06
C ASN A 8 14.34 -14.36 -13.33
N ASN A 9 13.94 -14.40 -12.06
CA ASN A 9 13.67 -13.22 -11.20
C ASN A 9 14.81 -12.18 -11.14
N ASN A 10 16.03 -12.54 -11.53
CA ASN A 10 17.18 -11.63 -11.58
C ASN A 10 17.26 -10.76 -12.85
N ASN A 11 16.51 -11.07 -13.91
CA ASN A 11 16.55 -10.30 -15.17
C ASN A 11 15.48 -9.21 -15.24
N ILE A 12 14.28 -9.44 -14.71
CA ILE A 12 13.17 -8.46 -14.74
C ILE A 12 13.59 -7.14 -14.08
N LEU A 13 14.27 -7.19 -12.93
CA LEU A 13 14.71 -5.99 -12.19
C LEU A 13 15.96 -5.32 -12.76
N ASN A 14 16.79 -6.04 -13.52
CA ASN A 14 17.95 -5.47 -14.19
C ASN A 14 17.58 -4.78 -15.50
N GLU A 15 16.50 -5.16 -16.17
CA GLU A 15 15.94 -4.41 -17.31
C GLU A 15 15.23 -3.11 -16.88
N PHE A 16 14.74 -3.02 -15.64
CA PHE A 16 14.25 -1.76 -15.07
C PHE A 16 15.37 -0.80 -14.63
N LYS A 17 16.62 -1.27 -14.58
CA LYS A 17 17.78 -0.47 -14.21
C LYS A 17 18.33 0.25 -15.45
N TYR A 18 18.27 1.58 -15.38
CA TYR A 18 18.88 2.56 -16.28
C TYR A 18 18.00 3.08 -17.45
N LEU A 19 17.58 4.36 -17.29
CA LEU A 19 17.59 5.42 -18.32
C LEU A 19 16.32 5.82 -19.10
N GLY A 20 15.10 5.53 -18.64
CA GLY A 20 13.92 6.16 -19.26
C GLY A 20 12.57 5.94 -18.59
N PHE A 21 12.48 4.90 -17.76
CA PHE A 21 11.22 4.41 -17.23
C PHE A 21 10.52 5.40 -16.27
N HIS A 22 11.27 6.03 -15.36
CA HIS A 22 10.71 6.97 -14.37
C HIS A 22 10.08 8.21 -15.00
N LYS A 23 10.72 8.80 -16.02
CA LYS A 23 10.18 10.00 -16.70
C LYS A 23 8.95 9.68 -17.56
N SER A 24 8.94 8.54 -18.25
CA SER A 24 7.78 8.12 -19.04
C SER A 24 6.60 7.75 -18.14
N LEU A 25 6.84 7.04 -17.02
CA LEU A 25 5.80 6.74 -16.04
C LEU A 25 5.21 8.01 -15.44
N ILE A 26 6.04 8.97 -15.01
CA ILE A 26 5.56 10.23 -14.43
C ILE A 26 4.78 11.04 -15.46
N ASN A 27 5.20 11.04 -16.73
CA ASN A 27 4.49 11.74 -17.80
C ASN A 27 3.18 11.02 -18.19
N GLU A 28 3.15 9.70 -18.27
CA GLU A 28 1.95 8.92 -18.58
C GLU A 28 0.97 8.89 -17.40
N PHE A 29 1.45 8.74 -16.16
CA PHE A 29 0.64 8.95 -14.96
C PHE A 29 0.13 10.38 -14.92
N GLY A 30 0.96 11.39 -15.21
CA GLY A 30 0.54 12.79 -15.31
C GLY A 30 -0.54 13.00 -16.37
N ASN A 31 -0.45 12.32 -17.52
CA ASN A 31 -1.45 12.39 -18.59
C ASN A 31 -2.74 11.65 -18.21
N CYS A 32 -2.66 10.47 -17.59
CA CYS A 32 -3.81 9.72 -17.09
C CYS A 32 -4.52 10.46 -15.95
N LEU A 33 -3.75 11.19 -15.12
CA LEU A 33 -4.27 12.07 -14.07
C LEU A 33 -4.86 13.36 -14.64
N ASN A 34 -4.38 13.87 -15.78
CA ASN A 34 -5.04 14.99 -16.46
C ASN A 34 -6.41 14.59 -17.02
N GLU A 35 -6.60 13.33 -17.42
CA GLU A 35 -7.92 12.79 -17.78
C GLU A 35 -8.85 12.59 -16.56
N ILE A 36 -8.29 12.23 -15.39
CA ILE A 36 -9.01 12.16 -14.10
C ILE A 36 -9.17 13.55 -13.44
N GLY A 37 -8.37 14.54 -13.86
CA GLY A 37 -8.18 15.87 -13.28
C GLY A 37 -9.38 16.80 -13.35
N THR A 38 -10.53 16.33 -13.83
CA THR A 38 -11.81 17.03 -13.71
C THR A 38 -12.37 17.02 -12.28
N TYR A 39 -11.85 16.21 -11.36
CA TYR A 39 -12.27 16.20 -9.95
C TYR A 39 -11.57 17.22 -9.04
N GLY A 40 -10.45 17.83 -9.46
CA GLY A 40 -9.67 18.79 -8.65
C GLY A 40 -10.32 20.16 -8.44
N LYS A 41 -11.53 20.41 -8.97
CA LYS A 41 -12.22 21.71 -8.92
C LYS A 41 -13.21 21.88 -7.75
N TYR A 42 -13.34 20.91 -6.85
CA TYR A 42 -14.40 20.90 -5.82
C TYR A 42 -13.92 20.90 -4.36
N LEU A 43 -12.85 21.61 -4.04
CA LEU A 43 -12.49 21.87 -2.64
C LEU A 43 -12.35 23.37 -2.41
N ASN A 44 -13.49 24.03 -2.25
CA ASN A 44 -13.54 25.34 -1.61
C ASN A 44 -14.56 25.33 -0.46
N ASN A 45 -14.07 25.79 0.69
CA ASN A 45 -14.79 26.32 1.85
C ASN A 45 -15.58 25.33 2.71
N ASN A 46 -14.90 24.81 3.75
CA ASN A 46 -15.28 24.90 5.18
C ASN A 46 -14.79 23.68 5.96
N LEU A 47 -13.55 23.72 6.46
CA LEU A 47 -13.09 22.81 7.51
C LEU A 47 -12.43 23.63 8.61
N ILE A 48 -13.18 23.84 9.69
CA ILE A 48 -12.65 24.36 10.96
C ILE A 48 -12.05 23.17 11.69
N ILE A 49 -10.72 23.07 11.74
CA ILE A 49 -10.00 22.04 12.50
C ILE A 49 -9.31 22.73 13.68
N ARG A 50 -9.68 22.33 14.90
CA ARG A 50 -9.14 22.88 16.16
C ARG A 50 -7.87 22.14 16.61
N SER A 51 -6.91 22.98 17.02
CA SER A 51 -5.79 22.78 17.95
C SER A 51 -4.70 21.75 17.61
N ILE A 52 -3.62 22.25 16.99
CA ILE A 52 -2.23 22.30 17.45
C ILE A 52 -1.64 23.55 16.76
N ASN A 53 -0.62 24.23 17.32
CA ASN A 53 0.10 25.40 16.76
C ASN A 53 0.84 25.12 15.42
N LEU A 54 0.22 24.37 14.51
CA LEU A 54 0.67 24.09 13.15
C LEU A 54 -0.10 24.94 12.12
N PHE A 55 -1.28 25.44 12.46
CA PHE A 55 -2.15 26.18 11.54
C PHE A 55 -1.88 27.67 11.62
N ASP A 56 -1.01 28.15 10.74
CA ASP A 56 -0.87 29.56 10.46
C ASP A 56 -2.09 30.02 9.64
N LEU A 57 -3.09 30.61 10.32
CA LEU A 57 -4.31 31.13 9.67
C LEU A 57 -4.04 32.38 8.84
N THR A 58 -2.81 32.89 8.80
CA THR A 58 -2.43 34.08 8.03
C THR A 58 -1.99 33.75 6.60
N ILE A 59 -1.84 32.47 6.27
CA ILE A 59 -1.46 32.00 4.93
C ILE A 59 -2.61 31.23 4.26
N SER A 60 -2.57 31.15 2.92
CA SER A 60 -3.53 30.35 2.17
C SER A 60 -3.37 28.85 2.47
N THR A 61 -4.43 28.07 2.26
CA THR A 61 -4.38 26.60 2.39
C THR A 61 -3.28 25.97 1.54
N ILE A 62 -3.10 26.43 0.31
CA ILE A 62 -2.03 25.94 -0.59
C ILE A 62 -0.66 26.26 -0.03
N ALA A 63 -0.43 27.49 0.46
CA ALA A 63 0.83 27.85 1.08
C ALA A 63 1.11 27.03 2.35
N HIS A 64 0.07 26.70 3.11
CA HIS A 64 0.17 25.83 4.28
C HIS A 64 0.55 24.39 3.91
N ILE A 65 -0.15 23.79 2.94
CA ILE A 65 0.16 22.44 2.42
C ILE A 65 1.60 22.39 1.91
N ASN A 66 2.04 23.39 1.14
CA ASN A 66 3.40 23.44 0.61
C ASN A 66 4.48 23.46 1.71
N ARG A 67 4.22 24.14 2.84
CA ARG A 67 5.12 24.12 4.01
C ARG A 67 5.11 22.76 4.72
N LEU A 68 3.97 22.06 4.74
CA LEU A 68 3.86 20.76 5.41
C LEU A 68 4.74 19.69 4.76
N TRP A 69 4.99 19.74 3.44
CA TRP A 69 5.82 18.73 2.79
C TRP A 69 7.22 18.62 3.38
N ASP A 70 7.84 19.75 3.74
CA ASP A 70 9.16 19.76 4.35
C ASP A 70 9.12 19.22 5.79
N ILE A 71 8.04 19.52 6.53
CA ILE A 71 7.81 19.01 7.90
C ILE A 71 7.56 17.49 7.90
N LEU A 72 6.87 17.00 6.87
CA LEU A 72 6.51 15.59 6.71
C LEU A 72 7.64 14.76 6.08
N THR A 73 8.70 15.41 5.59
CA THR A 73 9.86 14.70 5.05
C THR A 73 10.73 14.17 6.20
N ARG A 74 11.21 12.95 6.05
CA ARG A 74 12.21 12.32 6.92
C ARG A 74 13.51 12.16 6.14
N PRO A 75 14.67 12.34 6.80
CA PRO A 75 15.94 11.99 6.20
C PRO A 75 16.05 10.47 6.03
N PRO A 76 17.08 9.97 5.33
CA PRO A 76 17.45 8.56 5.37
C PRO A 76 17.55 8.05 6.80
N ASP A 77 17.08 6.83 7.02
CA ASP A 77 17.13 6.22 8.33
C ASP A 77 18.54 5.70 8.62
N ILE A 78 18.94 5.80 9.89
CA ILE A 78 20.13 5.11 10.40
C ILE A 78 19.68 3.75 10.93
N PRO A 79 20.27 2.62 10.48
CA PRO A 79 19.96 1.32 11.04
C PRO A 79 20.27 1.28 12.54
N THR A 80 19.25 1.01 13.35
CA THR A 80 19.39 0.90 14.81
C THR A 80 19.13 -0.54 15.22
N LEU A 81 20.06 -1.12 15.98
CA LEU A 81 19.91 -2.47 16.53
C LEU A 81 18.65 -2.55 17.41
N GLU A 82 17.93 -3.68 17.37
CA GLU A 82 16.69 -3.92 18.14
C GLU A 82 15.51 -2.98 17.85
N SER A 83 15.65 -2.07 16.89
CA SER A 83 14.54 -1.24 16.44
C SER A 83 13.55 -2.05 15.62
N SER A 84 12.26 -1.78 15.80
CA SER A 84 11.23 -2.28 14.88
C SER A 84 11.26 -1.54 13.54
N SER A 85 11.96 -0.41 13.41
CA SER A 85 12.07 0.35 12.17
C SER A 85 12.95 -0.38 11.17
N ILE A 86 12.44 -0.55 9.95
CA ILE A 86 13.22 -1.00 8.80
C ILE A 86 13.83 0.26 8.18
N ALA A 87 15.15 0.39 8.27
CA ALA A 87 15.85 1.56 7.78
C ALA A 87 15.73 1.71 6.25
N LEU A 88 15.36 2.90 5.81
CA LEU A 88 15.27 3.30 4.41
C LEU A 88 16.46 4.19 4.01
N PRO A 89 17.14 3.89 2.88
CA PRO A 89 18.38 4.58 2.48
C PRO A 89 18.18 6.00 1.93
N TYR A 90 16.97 6.41 1.57
CA TYR A 90 16.70 7.72 0.96
C TYR A 90 15.66 8.52 1.74
N PRO A 91 15.59 9.85 1.59
CA PRO A 91 14.52 10.66 2.18
C PRO A 91 13.12 10.22 1.74
N TYR A 92 12.12 10.38 2.60
CA TYR A 92 10.74 10.00 2.31
C TYR A 92 9.73 10.84 3.08
N ASN A 93 8.49 10.93 2.58
CA ASN A 93 7.38 11.53 3.31
C ASN A 93 6.66 10.53 4.21
N VAL A 94 6.10 11.04 5.31
CA VAL A 94 5.21 10.30 6.22
C VAL A 94 3.85 10.99 6.33
N PRO A 95 2.76 10.28 6.67
CA PRO A 95 1.43 10.90 6.82
C PRO A 95 1.35 11.97 7.92
N GLY A 96 2.18 11.85 8.95
CA GLY A 96 2.29 12.83 10.04
C GLY A 96 1.57 12.44 11.33
N GLY A 97 1.75 13.28 12.36
CA GLY A 97 1.22 13.04 13.70
C GLY A 97 1.87 11.82 14.37
N ARG A 98 1.06 10.83 14.74
CA ARG A 98 1.55 9.57 15.36
C ARG A 98 2.29 8.67 14.37
N PHE A 99 2.10 8.89 13.07
CA PHE A 99 2.66 8.09 12.00
C PHE A 99 4.02 8.65 11.60
N ARG A 100 5.07 7.90 11.88
CA ARG A 100 6.46 8.31 11.71
C ARG A 100 7.20 7.46 10.67
N GLU A 101 6.47 6.58 10.02
CA GLU A 101 6.92 5.60 9.03
C GLU A 101 6.41 5.98 7.64
N ILE A 102 7.08 5.48 6.59
CA ILE A 102 6.50 5.50 5.25
C ILE A 102 5.29 4.54 5.23
N PHE A 103 4.23 4.95 4.54
CA PHE A 103 3.05 4.12 4.30
C PHE A 103 2.97 3.84 2.82
N TYR A 104 2.69 2.60 2.44
CA TYR A 104 2.73 2.21 1.04
C TYR A 104 1.69 2.98 0.20
N ARG A 105 0.41 2.90 0.55
CA ARG A 105 -0.64 3.53 -0.27
C ARG A 105 -0.76 5.03 -0.07
N ASP A 106 -0.56 5.55 1.15
CA ASP A 106 -0.52 7.00 1.38
C ASP A 106 0.56 7.64 0.52
N SER A 107 1.70 6.97 0.33
CA SER A 107 2.78 7.47 -0.52
C SER A 107 2.38 7.60 -1.97
N TYR A 108 1.45 6.78 -2.49
CA TYR A 108 0.93 6.98 -3.84
C TYR A 108 0.29 8.35 -3.97
N PHE A 109 -0.66 8.70 -3.10
CA PHE A 109 -1.34 10.00 -3.14
C PHE A 109 -0.39 11.17 -2.83
N ILE A 110 0.57 10.98 -1.93
CA ILE A 110 1.61 11.97 -1.67
C ILE A 110 2.45 12.20 -2.93
N ILE A 111 2.92 11.14 -3.60
CA ILE A 111 3.71 11.24 -4.83
C ILE A 111 2.90 11.92 -5.94
N LEU A 112 1.59 11.62 -6.06
CA LEU A 112 0.71 12.31 -7.00
C LEU A 112 0.72 13.82 -6.76
N GLU A 113 0.50 14.25 -5.52
CA GLU A 113 0.48 15.68 -5.20
C GLU A 113 1.87 16.32 -5.38
N LEU A 114 2.94 15.67 -4.93
CA LEU A 114 4.31 16.14 -5.12
C LEU A 114 4.67 16.31 -6.60
N SER A 115 4.13 15.46 -7.49
CA SER A 115 4.40 15.54 -8.93
C SER A 115 3.86 16.83 -9.57
N THR A 116 2.88 17.48 -8.93
CA THR A 116 2.32 18.76 -9.37
C THR A 116 3.15 19.96 -8.88
N LEU A 117 4.10 19.74 -7.97
CA LEU A 117 4.89 20.80 -7.33
C LEU A 117 6.30 20.92 -7.94
N PRO A 118 6.84 22.15 -8.05
CA PRO A 118 8.19 22.34 -8.55
C PRO A 118 9.24 21.74 -7.60
N ASN A 119 10.32 21.21 -8.17
CA ASN A 119 11.50 20.72 -7.45
C ASN A 119 11.25 19.54 -6.48
N LYS A 120 10.15 18.79 -6.63
CA LYS A 120 9.89 17.59 -5.81
C LYS A 120 10.29 16.27 -6.47
N LEU A 121 10.75 16.28 -7.74
CA LEU A 121 11.13 15.08 -8.49
C LEU A 121 12.15 14.20 -7.76
N ASN A 122 13.23 14.77 -7.21
CA ASN A 122 14.24 14.00 -6.48
C ASN A 122 13.64 13.30 -5.25
N LEU A 123 12.69 13.92 -4.56
CA LEU A 123 12.02 13.32 -3.41
C LEU A 123 11.12 12.15 -3.83
N ILE A 124 10.42 12.30 -4.95
CA ILE A 124 9.61 11.23 -5.55
C ILE A 124 10.50 10.05 -5.94
N GLU A 125 11.62 10.30 -6.62
CA GLU A 125 12.60 9.25 -6.99
C GLU A 125 13.12 8.52 -5.75
N ASN A 126 13.54 9.26 -4.71
CA ASN A 126 13.96 8.70 -3.42
C ASN A 126 12.89 7.81 -2.77
N MET A 127 11.62 8.23 -2.77
CA MET A 127 10.52 7.43 -2.23
C MET A 127 10.30 6.14 -3.03
N ILE A 128 10.38 6.20 -4.36
CA ILE A 128 10.27 5.01 -5.21
C ILE A 128 11.47 4.07 -4.98
N ASP A 129 12.68 4.60 -4.88
CA ASP A 129 13.89 3.81 -4.62
C ASP A 129 13.84 3.11 -3.25
N ASN A 130 13.23 3.74 -2.25
CA ASN A 130 12.95 3.10 -0.96
C ASN A 130 11.98 1.92 -1.12
N PHE A 131 10.94 2.03 -1.94
CA PHE A 131 10.04 0.91 -2.23
C PHE A 131 10.73 -0.21 -3.00
N VAL A 132 11.56 0.12 -3.98
CA VAL A 132 12.40 -0.87 -4.69
C VAL A 132 13.35 -1.56 -3.72
N ASN A 133 13.92 -0.85 -2.75
CA ASN A 133 14.76 -1.45 -1.71
C ASN A 133 13.97 -2.47 -0.85
N LEU A 134 12.75 -2.13 -0.45
CA LEU A 134 11.87 -3.01 0.31
C LEU A 134 11.51 -4.26 -0.49
N ILE A 135 11.20 -4.11 -1.79
CA ILE A 135 10.96 -5.24 -2.70
C ILE A 135 12.21 -6.11 -2.81
N ASN A 136 13.40 -5.54 -3.03
CA ASN A 136 14.63 -6.31 -3.14
C ASN A 136 14.95 -7.09 -1.86
N LYS A 137 14.62 -6.54 -0.68
CA LYS A 137 14.95 -7.13 0.62
C LYS A 137 13.91 -8.14 1.12
N TYR A 138 12.63 -7.89 0.88
CA TYR A 138 11.52 -8.66 1.46
C TYR A 138 10.61 -9.29 0.40
N GLY A 139 10.80 -8.92 -0.87
CA GLY A 139 10.02 -9.36 -2.02
C GLY A 139 8.68 -8.64 -2.21
N PHE A 140 8.37 -7.62 -1.40
CA PHE A 140 7.15 -6.81 -1.51
C PHE A 140 7.31 -5.51 -0.74
N ILE A 141 6.32 -4.64 -0.87
CA ILE A 141 6.22 -3.41 -0.08
C ILE A 141 5.34 -3.71 1.15
N PRO A 142 5.88 -3.73 2.38
CA PRO A 142 5.07 -3.86 3.58
C PRO A 142 4.18 -2.63 3.77
N ASN A 143 3.08 -2.78 4.51
CA ASN A 143 2.18 -1.67 4.88
C ASN A 143 2.94 -0.41 5.32
N ARG A 144 3.95 -0.62 6.18
CA ARG A 144 4.91 0.40 6.63
C ARG A 144 6.29 -0.21 6.81
N ASN A 145 7.32 0.61 6.90
CA ASN A 145 8.69 0.17 7.17
C ASN A 145 8.91 -0.22 8.65
N ARG A 146 8.10 -1.15 9.19
CA ARG A 146 8.33 -1.79 10.49
C ARG A 146 8.34 -3.31 10.38
N THR A 147 9.14 -3.96 11.23
CA THR A 147 9.31 -5.42 11.25
C THR A 147 8.00 -6.19 11.45
N TYR A 148 7.06 -5.65 12.23
CA TYR A 148 5.75 -6.26 12.47
C TYR A 148 4.73 -6.07 11.32
N TYR A 149 5.10 -5.35 10.26
CA TYR A 149 4.36 -5.29 8.98
C TYR A 149 4.94 -6.25 7.92
N LEU A 150 6.00 -7.01 8.19
CA LEU A 150 6.60 -7.95 7.22
C LEU A 150 5.73 -9.17 6.88
N ASN A 151 4.48 -9.20 7.34
CA ASN A 151 3.51 -10.25 7.02
C ASN A 151 2.31 -9.72 6.20
N ARG A 152 2.21 -8.41 5.97
CA ARG A 152 1.11 -7.78 5.24
C ARG A 152 1.55 -6.57 4.44
N SER A 153 0.93 -6.37 3.29
CA SER A 153 1.13 -5.20 2.44
C SER A 153 0.05 -4.13 2.73
N GLN A 154 -0.30 -3.37 1.70
CA GLN A 154 -1.47 -2.52 1.56
C GLN A 154 -2.05 -2.74 0.16
N SER A 155 -3.14 -2.05 -0.16
CA SER A 155 -3.67 -2.05 -1.51
C SER A 155 -2.57 -1.67 -2.52
N PRO A 156 -2.31 -2.48 -3.56
CA PRO A 156 -1.17 -2.27 -4.44
C PRO A 156 -1.43 -1.06 -5.34
N CYS A 157 -0.56 -0.05 -5.24
CA CYS A 157 -0.65 1.15 -6.07
C CYS A 157 0.54 1.30 -7.02
N PHE A 158 1.56 0.45 -6.90
CA PHE A 158 2.74 0.48 -7.76
C PHE A 158 2.85 -0.83 -8.54
N VAL A 159 3.14 -0.70 -9.84
CA VAL A 159 3.16 -1.80 -10.83
C VAL A 159 4.23 -2.84 -10.53
N PHE A 160 5.29 -2.45 -9.82
CA PHE A 160 6.38 -3.34 -9.44
C PHE A 160 6.11 -4.18 -8.19
N ASP A 161 4.96 -4.03 -7.54
CA ASP A 161 4.60 -4.86 -6.39
C ASP A 161 4.05 -6.21 -6.86
N THR A 162 4.98 -7.12 -7.14
CA THR A 162 4.71 -8.40 -7.78
C THR A 162 4.00 -9.42 -6.88
N LYS A 163 3.92 -9.20 -5.55
CA LYS A 163 3.31 -10.18 -4.62
C LYS A 163 1.80 -10.07 -4.50
N VAL A 164 1.20 -8.91 -4.74
CA VAL A 164 -0.27 -8.75 -4.70
C VAL A 164 -0.89 -8.96 -6.09
N SER A 165 -0.14 -8.75 -7.17
CA SER A 165 -0.72 -8.53 -8.50
C SER A 165 -0.89 -9.73 -9.43
N THR A 166 -0.42 -10.95 -9.15
CA THR A 166 -0.60 -12.02 -10.15
C THR A 166 -0.95 -13.36 -9.55
N GLY A 167 -2.19 -13.80 -9.80
CA GLY A 167 -2.62 -15.18 -9.56
C GLY A 167 -1.78 -16.23 -10.31
N GLU A 168 -0.98 -15.83 -11.30
CA GLU A 168 -0.04 -16.67 -12.05
C GLU A 168 1.38 -16.74 -11.44
N GLY A 169 1.85 -15.71 -10.71
CA GLY A 169 3.19 -15.68 -10.08
C GLY A 169 3.24 -16.44 -8.76
N ALA A 170 2.09 -16.65 -8.13
CA ALA A 170 1.94 -17.44 -6.93
C ALA A 170 1.76 -18.93 -7.27
N LYS A 171 2.88 -19.61 -7.55
CA LYS A 171 2.85 -21.02 -7.99
C LYS A 171 2.94 -22.02 -6.84
N THR A 172 3.35 -21.60 -5.64
CA THR A 172 3.49 -22.52 -4.50
C THR A 172 2.73 -22.07 -3.25
N PRO A 173 2.20 -23.00 -2.43
CA PRO A 173 1.56 -22.68 -1.15
C PRO A 173 2.43 -21.92 -0.13
N GLY A 174 3.76 -21.88 -0.35
CA GLY A 174 4.72 -21.13 0.46
C GLY A 174 4.80 -19.64 0.12
N ASP A 175 4.32 -19.23 -1.05
CA ASP A 175 4.41 -17.85 -1.51
C ASP A 175 3.35 -16.98 -0.83
N ILE A 176 3.74 -15.81 -0.32
CA ILE A 176 2.79 -14.86 0.32
C ILE A 176 1.70 -14.42 -0.68
N GLY A 177 2.05 -14.28 -1.97
CA GLY A 177 1.09 -13.99 -3.03
C GLY A 177 0.05 -15.10 -3.23
N TYR A 178 0.41 -16.37 -3.01
CA TYR A 178 -0.52 -17.51 -3.14
C TYR A 178 -1.69 -17.43 -2.17
N LYS A 179 -1.44 -16.86 -0.99
CA LYS A 179 -2.46 -16.78 0.07
C LYS A 179 -3.45 -15.65 -0.14
N HIS A 180 -3.11 -14.66 -0.96
CA HIS A 180 -4.00 -13.61 -1.45
C HIS A 180 -4.92 -14.09 -2.56
N VAL A 181 -4.56 -15.20 -3.23
CA VAL A 181 -5.36 -15.75 -4.32
C VAL A 181 -6.59 -16.48 -3.77
N PHE A 182 -7.75 -16.14 -4.31
CA PHE A 182 -9.03 -16.79 -4.10
C PHE A 182 -9.48 -17.43 -5.42
N ARG A 183 -9.34 -18.75 -5.53
CA ARG A 183 -9.76 -19.51 -6.72
C ARG A 183 -11.20 -19.97 -6.53
N ILE A 184 -12.09 -19.56 -7.44
CA ILE A 184 -13.47 -20.08 -7.48
C ILE A 184 -13.49 -21.41 -8.23
N ASN A 185 -12.75 -21.48 -9.35
CA ASN A 185 -12.49 -22.66 -10.16
C ASN A 185 -11.17 -22.45 -10.92
N ASP A 186 -10.85 -23.34 -11.87
CA ASP A 186 -9.60 -23.28 -12.64
C ASP A 186 -9.49 -22.01 -13.52
N ASP A 187 -10.63 -21.40 -13.89
CA ASP A 187 -10.69 -20.25 -14.80
C ASP A 187 -10.83 -18.90 -14.08
N ILE A 188 -11.37 -18.89 -12.85
CA ILE A 188 -11.68 -17.67 -12.12
C ILE A 188 -10.78 -17.55 -10.90
N ILE A 189 -9.79 -16.67 -11.04
CA ILE A 189 -8.78 -16.35 -10.04
C ILE A 189 -9.01 -14.90 -9.60
N LEU A 190 -9.26 -14.70 -8.30
CA LEU A 190 -9.47 -13.39 -7.69
C LEU A 190 -8.46 -13.15 -6.56
N ASN A 191 -8.42 -11.92 -6.04
CA ASN A 191 -7.56 -11.55 -4.92
C ASN A 191 -8.40 -11.12 -3.71
N ARG A 192 -7.87 -11.38 -2.52
CA ARG A 192 -8.39 -10.92 -1.24
C ARG A 192 -7.25 -10.41 -0.36
N TYR A 193 -7.58 -9.56 0.60
CA TYR A 193 -6.65 -9.19 1.67
C TYR A 193 -6.39 -10.39 2.58
N TYR A 194 -5.13 -10.62 2.94
CA TYR A 194 -4.65 -11.75 3.70
C TYR A 194 -3.36 -11.45 4.47
N ASP A 195 -3.41 -11.58 5.80
CA ASP A 195 -2.21 -11.73 6.65
C ASP A 195 -2.14 -13.17 7.18
N PRO A 196 -1.00 -13.87 7.08
CA PRO A 196 -0.83 -15.25 7.54
C PRO A 196 -0.82 -15.40 9.07
N LEU A 197 -0.60 -14.32 9.83
CA LEU A 197 -0.53 -14.42 11.28
C LEU A 197 -1.91 -14.60 11.93
N ARG A 198 -1.93 -15.34 13.05
CA ARG A 198 -3.12 -15.63 13.87
C ARG A 198 -2.91 -15.16 15.30
N LYS A 199 -2.38 -13.94 15.43
CA LYS A 199 -1.96 -13.31 16.69
C LYS A 199 -2.36 -11.84 16.72
N PRO A 200 -2.50 -11.21 17.87
CA PRO A 200 -2.77 -9.77 17.95
C PRO A 200 -1.70 -8.94 17.23
N CYS A 201 -2.10 -7.84 16.61
CA CYS A 201 -1.18 -6.87 16.01
C CYS A 201 -0.34 -6.19 17.10
N PRO A 202 1.01 -6.18 17.02
CA PRO A 202 1.85 -5.56 18.05
C PRO A 202 1.52 -4.09 18.32
N GLU A 203 1.14 -3.34 17.29
CA GLU A 203 0.77 -1.91 17.40
C GLU A 203 -0.59 -1.67 18.08
N SER A 204 -1.41 -2.72 18.26
CA SER A 204 -2.75 -2.65 18.85
C SER A 204 -3.00 -3.75 19.89
N TYR A 205 -1.92 -4.34 20.44
CA TYR A 205 -1.98 -5.60 21.20
C TYR A 205 -3.02 -5.60 22.33
N PRO A 206 -3.04 -4.64 23.28
CA PRO A 206 -3.98 -4.70 24.40
C PRO A 206 -5.43 -4.54 23.95
N LYS A 207 -5.65 -3.75 22.89
CA LYS A 207 -6.97 -3.51 22.33
C LYS A 207 -7.50 -4.78 21.65
N GLU A 208 -6.69 -5.42 20.81
CA GLU A 208 -7.10 -6.62 20.08
C GLU A 208 -7.32 -7.82 21.01
N GLU A 209 -6.53 -7.97 22.08
CA GLU A 209 -6.77 -8.99 23.12
C GLU A 209 -8.15 -8.85 23.77
N ASN A 210 -8.53 -7.61 24.14
CA ASN A 210 -9.83 -7.35 24.75
C ASN A 210 -10.99 -7.55 23.75
N GLU A 211 -10.80 -7.14 22.50
CA GLU A 211 -11.78 -7.36 21.43
C GLU A 211 -11.95 -8.84 21.10
N CYS A 212 -10.86 -9.61 21.08
CA CYS A 212 -10.88 -11.06 20.85
C CYS A 212 -11.65 -11.79 21.97
N LYS A 213 -11.42 -11.42 23.23
CA LYS A 213 -12.16 -11.97 24.37
C LYS A 213 -13.66 -11.70 24.23
N ARG A 214 -14.02 -10.46 23.90
CA ARG A 214 -15.42 -10.07 23.67
C ARG A 214 -16.05 -10.85 22.51
N ALA A 215 -15.34 -11.02 21.40
CA ALA A 215 -15.81 -11.78 20.25
C ALA A 215 -16.09 -13.26 20.61
N LYS A 216 -15.23 -13.86 21.44
CA LYS A 216 -15.44 -15.21 21.96
C LYS A 216 -16.66 -15.29 22.88
N GLU A 217 -16.79 -14.37 23.82
CA GLU A 217 -17.88 -14.37 24.81
C GLU A 217 -19.25 -14.10 24.18
N MET A 218 -19.34 -13.15 23.24
CA MET A 218 -20.62 -12.73 22.65
C MET A 218 -21.05 -13.61 21.48
N PHE A 219 -20.10 -14.09 20.68
CA PHE A 219 -20.39 -14.68 19.37
C PHE A 219 -19.73 -16.05 19.16
N GLY A 220 -18.98 -16.57 20.14
CA GLY A 220 -18.28 -17.85 20.02
C GLY A 220 -17.14 -17.85 18.99
N ILE A 221 -16.67 -16.67 18.57
CA ILE A 221 -15.60 -16.55 17.57
C ILE A 221 -14.27 -17.00 18.17
N THR A 222 -13.55 -17.85 17.46
CA THR A 222 -12.22 -18.31 17.89
C THR A 222 -11.19 -17.20 17.75
N ALA A 223 -10.13 -17.24 18.56
CA ALA A 223 -9.03 -16.29 18.45
C ALA A 223 -8.36 -16.33 17.06
N GLU A 224 -8.24 -17.52 16.47
CA GLU A 224 -7.68 -17.70 15.14
C GLU A 224 -8.49 -16.97 14.07
N THR A 225 -9.81 -17.20 14.04
CA THR A 225 -10.75 -16.52 13.13
C THR A 225 -10.73 -15.02 13.33
N PHE A 226 -10.77 -14.57 14.59
CA PHE A 226 -10.75 -13.14 14.93
C PHE A 226 -9.50 -12.46 14.37
N TYR A 227 -8.30 -12.95 14.70
CA TYR A 227 -7.06 -12.33 14.26
C TYR A 227 -6.85 -12.42 12.75
N PHE A 228 -7.31 -13.49 12.11
CA PHE A 228 -7.27 -13.61 10.65
C PHE A 228 -8.01 -12.44 9.96
N HIS A 229 -9.29 -12.24 10.30
CA HIS A 229 -10.08 -11.19 9.66
C HIS A 229 -9.66 -9.78 10.10
N ASN A 230 -9.21 -9.62 11.35
CA ASN A 230 -8.76 -8.33 11.86
C ASN A 230 -7.52 -7.84 11.11
N ARG A 231 -6.55 -8.73 10.86
CA ARG A 231 -5.34 -8.40 10.11
C ARG A 231 -5.60 -8.19 8.62
N ALA A 232 -6.47 -8.99 8.02
CA ALA A 232 -6.91 -8.76 6.63
C ALA A 232 -7.57 -7.38 6.48
N ALA A 233 -8.36 -6.94 7.47
CA ALA A 233 -8.93 -5.60 7.47
C ALA A 233 -7.84 -4.51 7.58
N CYS A 234 -6.79 -4.72 8.37
CA CYS A 234 -5.64 -3.80 8.42
C CYS A 234 -4.87 -3.73 7.10
N GLU A 235 -4.71 -4.84 6.37
CA GLU A 235 -4.11 -4.82 5.04
C GLU A 235 -5.00 -4.10 4.02
N SER A 236 -6.33 -4.21 4.17
CA SER A 236 -7.26 -3.45 3.34
C SER A 236 -7.16 -1.93 3.52
N GLU A 237 -6.64 -1.48 4.68
CA GLU A 237 -6.64 -0.08 5.18
C GLU A 237 -7.99 0.46 5.64
N TRP A 238 -9.05 -0.34 5.50
CA TRP A 238 -10.37 -0.02 6.02
C TRP A 238 -10.53 -0.67 7.40
N ASP A 239 -9.54 -0.50 8.30
CA ASP A 239 -9.51 -0.96 9.69
C ASP A 239 -10.08 0.10 10.66
N PHE A 240 -11.37 0.09 11.01
CA PHE A 240 -12.38 -0.89 10.66
C PHE A 240 -13.61 -0.24 10.02
N SER A 241 -14.27 -1.01 9.16
CA SER A 241 -15.44 -0.57 8.40
C SER A 241 -16.58 -1.59 8.52
N SER A 242 -17.81 -1.09 8.60
CA SER A 242 -19.04 -1.90 8.56
C SER A 242 -19.14 -2.73 7.27
N ARG A 243 -18.42 -2.35 6.21
CA ARG A 243 -18.24 -3.14 4.99
C ARG A 243 -17.86 -4.59 5.32
N TRP A 244 -16.98 -4.78 6.30
CA TRP A 244 -16.42 -6.08 6.69
C TRP A 244 -17.22 -6.81 7.75
N PHE A 245 -18.18 -6.18 8.42
CA PHE A 245 -18.90 -6.79 9.52
C PHE A 245 -20.10 -7.57 8.97
N LYS A 246 -20.28 -8.82 9.41
CA LYS A 246 -21.36 -9.69 8.91
C LYS A 246 -22.75 -9.08 9.11
N ASP A 247 -22.95 -8.39 10.23
CA ASP A 247 -24.20 -7.70 10.61
C ASP A 247 -24.17 -6.18 10.33
N LYS A 248 -23.09 -5.69 9.69
CA LYS A 248 -22.82 -4.27 9.42
C LYS A 248 -22.69 -3.38 10.67
N LYS A 249 -22.59 -3.96 11.87
CA LYS A 249 -22.57 -3.20 13.14
C LYS A 249 -21.45 -3.65 14.07
N SER A 250 -21.36 -4.95 14.34
CA SER A 250 -20.43 -5.52 15.31
C SER A 250 -19.09 -5.82 14.67
N LYS A 251 -18.04 -5.12 15.13
CA LYS A 251 -16.66 -5.35 14.68
C LYS A 251 -16.19 -6.77 14.96
N GLU A 252 -16.68 -7.41 16.00
CA GLU A 252 -16.37 -8.79 16.39
C GLU A 252 -16.77 -9.80 15.31
N LEU A 253 -17.74 -9.45 14.47
CA LEU A 253 -18.21 -10.24 13.33
C LEU A 253 -17.51 -9.83 12.01
N ASN A 254 -16.30 -9.30 12.09
CA ASN A 254 -15.45 -9.01 10.94
C ASN A 254 -15.14 -10.28 10.15
N GLN A 255 -15.39 -10.24 8.84
CA GLN A 255 -15.15 -11.32 7.88
C GLN A 255 -14.28 -10.86 6.69
N CYS A 256 -13.47 -9.79 6.84
CA CYS A 256 -12.68 -9.19 5.76
C CYS A 256 -11.87 -10.21 4.94
N GLY A 257 -11.14 -11.11 5.62
CA GLY A 257 -10.35 -12.17 4.96
C GLY A 257 -11.13 -13.21 4.13
N GLU A 258 -12.46 -13.15 4.12
CA GLU A 258 -13.31 -13.98 3.24
C GLU A 258 -13.97 -13.18 2.11
N ILE A 259 -13.81 -11.86 2.10
CA ILE A 259 -14.42 -10.99 1.10
C ILE A 259 -13.42 -10.75 -0.03
N VAL A 260 -13.78 -11.18 -1.24
CA VAL A 260 -13.15 -10.67 -2.46
C VAL A 260 -13.59 -9.23 -2.66
N SER A 261 -12.65 -8.31 -2.61
CA SER A 261 -12.95 -6.89 -2.53
C SER A 261 -12.79 -6.22 -3.90
N ILE A 262 -13.81 -5.46 -4.33
CA ILE A 262 -13.82 -4.83 -5.67
C ILE A 262 -12.70 -3.82 -5.86
N ASP A 263 -12.32 -3.10 -4.81
CA ASP A 263 -11.19 -2.17 -4.77
C ASP A 263 -9.86 -2.86 -5.06
N LEU A 264 -9.58 -3.99 -4.41
CA LEU A 264 -8.37 -4.77 -4.67
C LEU A 264 -8.37 -5.31 -6.10
N TYR A 265 -9.51 -5.82 -6.57
CA TYR A 265 -9.63 -6.33 -7.93
C TYR A 265 -9.41 -5.25 -8.98
N CYS A 266 -10.01 -4.08 -8.84
CA CYS A 266 -9.80 -2.95 -9.75
C CYS A 266 -8.32 -2.52 -9.80
N LEU A 267 -7.64 -2.48 -8.65
CA LEU A 267 -6.23 -2.14 -8.59
C LEU A 267 -5.36 -3.20 -9.27
N VAL A 268 -5.55 -4.48 -8.93
CA VAL A 268 -4.80 -5.57 -9.56
C VAL A 268 -5.01 -5.58 -11.07
N HIS A 269 -6.25 -5.44 -11.53
CA HIS A 269 -6.58 -5.37 -12.96
C HIS A 269 -5.91 -4.18 -13.65
N PHE A 270 -5.92 -3.00 -13.03
CA PHE A 270 -5.21 -1.83 -13.53
C PHE A 270 -3.70 -2.08 -13.65
N LEU A 271 -3.09 -2.71 -12.64
CA LEU A 271 -1.67 -3.03 -12.65
C LEU A 271 -1.32 -4.06 -13.73
N GLU A 272 -2.15 -5.10 -13.93
CA GLU A 272 -1.98 -6.09 -15.00
C GLU A 272 -2.05 -5.43 -16.38
N TYR A 273 -3.07 -4.59 -16.61
CA TYR A 273 -3.23 -3.86 -17.87
C TYR A 273 -2.03 -2.95 -18.15
N PHE A 274 -1.60 -2.20 -17.13
CA PHE A 274 -0.47 -1.29 -17.25
C PHE A 274 0.86 -2.04 -17.47
N PHE A 275 1.03 -3.20 -16.84
CA PHE A 275 2.18 -4.08 -17.10
C PHE A 275 2.22 -4.53 -18.55
N VAL A 276 1.08 -4.98 -19.11
CA VAL A 276 1.01 -5.34 -20.54
C VAL A 276 1.36 -4.16 -21.44
N LEU A 277 0.86 -2.96 -21.14
CA LEU A 277 1.17 -1.76 -21.90
C LEU A 277 2.68 -1.46 -21.94
N ILE A 278 3.32 -1.50 -20.78
CA ILE A 278 4.76 -1.32 -20.63
C ILE A 278 5.56 -2.27 -21.52
N PHE A 279 5.28 -3.57 -21.43
CA PHE A 279 6.05 -4.59 -22.15
C PHE A 279 5.74 -4.60 -23.65
N THR A 280 4.58 -4.10 -24.04
CA THR A 280 4.18 -4.03 -25.46
C THR A 280 4.75 -2.80 -26.15
N PHE A 281 4.82 -1.65 -25.45
CA PHE A 281 5.09 -0.36 -26.09
C PHE A 281 6.35 0.37 -25.60
N ILE A 282 6.83 0.08 -24.39
CA ILE A 282 7.91 0.86 -23.74
C ILE A 282 9.22 0.08 -23.68
N VAL A 283 9.16 -1.23 -23.43
CA VAL A 283 10.35 -2.09 -23.47
C VAL A 283 10.46 -2.65 -24.89
N PRO A 284 11.38 -2.15 -25.74
CA PRO A 284 11.64 -2.82 -27.01
C PRO A 284 12.17 -4.22 -26.68
N LEU A 285 11.44 -5.24 -27.13
CA LEU A 285 11.89 -6.63 -27.13
C LEU A 285 13.19 -6.70 -27.96
N TYR A 286 14.34 -6.64 -27.29
CA TYR A 286 15.65 -6.89 -27.87
C TYR A 286 16.15 -8.27 -27.45
#